data_AF-A0A1Y5FC41-F1
#
_entry.id   AF-A0A1Y5FC41-F1
#
_cell.length_a   1.000
_cell.length_b   1.000
_cell.length_c   1.000
_cell.angle_alpha   90.00
_cell.angle_beta   90.00
_cell.angle_gamma   90.00
#
_symmetry.space_group_name_H-M   'P 1'
#
loop_
_entity.id
_entity.type
_entity.pdbx_description
1 polymer ?
#
loop_
_entity_poly.entity_id
_entity_poly.type
_entity_poly.pdbx_seq_one_letter_code
_entity_poly.pdbx_strand_id
1 'polypeptide(L)'
;MKFFSLILFCLLGYSALSQEVGECLPNPSSKKYLTYDFTAPFPKVVTFTCDYECKNLDGLTTLNAQRSVRVTSSKDEGFNLVCLGVKIKTGRWGVEFDKLVPFFAHNSQMTKIKAWAYASNISVDHPASKELMKSFKETLRQVSSSYTIAGTSNTPISIEFENAAKTMNSILGELPENTESLDHYVSILEENRGIIDSQMNAESLVQRFVLTFARWRLSF
;
A
#
# COMPACT_ATOMS: atom_id res chain seq x y z
N MET A 1 -25.02 -39.48 36.87
CA MET A 1 -25.23 -38.27 36.05
C MET A 1 -24.07 -37.28 36.29
N LYS A 2 -22.84 -37.62 35.87
CA LYS A 2 -21.64 -36.76 36.01
C LYS A 2 -20.54 -37.24 35.06
N PHE A 3 -20.72 -37.11 33.74
CA PHE A 3 -19.65 -37.35 32.77
C PHE A 3 -19.84 -36.56 31.46
N PHE A 4 -20.53 -35.42 31.52
CA PHE A 4 -20.86 -34.61 30.33
C PHE A 4 -20.31 -33.18 30.39
N SER A 5 -19.28 -32.93 31.21
CA SER A 5 -18.80 -31.57 31.49
C SER A 5 -17.29 -31.39 31.34
N LEU A 6 -16.62 -32.23 30.53
CA LEU A 6 -15.16 -32.16 30.34
C LEU A 6 -14.68 -32.08 28.87
N ILE A 7 -15.58 -31.79 27.91
CA ILE A 7 -15.23 -31.65 26.48
C ILE A 7 -15.46 -30.21 25.96
N LEU A 8 -15.89 -29.27 26.82
CA LEU A 8 -16.19 -27.89 26.39
C LEU A 8 -15.05 -26.88 26.61
N PHE A 9 -13.83 -27.32 26.96
CA PHE A 9 -12.70 -26.42 27.26
C PHE A 9 -11.52 -26.46 26.27
N CYS A 10 -11.59 -27.29 25.22
CA CYS A 10 -10.55 -27.35 24.17
C CYS A 10 -10.89 -26.56 22.88
N LEU A 11 -12.00 -25.81 22.88
CA LEU A 11 -12.42 -24.98 21.73
C LEU A 11 -12.23 -23.48 21.96
N LEU A 12 -11.40 -23.08 22.92
CA LEU A 12 -10.82 -21.73 22.92
C LEU A 12 -9.81 -21.68 21.77
N GLY A 13 -10.35 -21.47 20.58
CA GLY A 13 -9.61 -21.26 19.35
C GLY A 13 -8.62 -20.12 19.58
N TYR A 14 -7.34 -20.48 19.59
CA TYR A 14 -6.30 -19.55 19.22
C TYR A 14 -6.59 -19.14 17.77
N SER A 15 -7.32 -18.04 17.60
CA SER A 15 -7.25 -17.27 16.37
C SER A 15 -5.85 -16.66 16.33
N ALA A 16 -4.85 -17.49 16.01
CA ALA A 16 -3.58 -16.97 15.53
C ALA A 16 -3.95 -16.07 14.35
N LEU A 17 -3.55 -14.80 14.39
CA LEU A 17 -3.53 -13.96 13.20
C LEU A 17 -2.60 -14.68 12.22
N SER A 18 -3.20 -15.51 11.35
CA SER A 18 -2.47 -16.32 10.41
C SER A 18 -2.00 -15.39 9.30
N GLN A 19 -0.79 -14.89 9.46
CA GLN A 19 -0.06 -14.22 8.41
C GLN A 19 0.07 -15.14 7.20
N GLU A 20 -0.29 -14.64 6.02
CA GLU A 20 -0.07 -15.34 4.76
C GLU A 20 1.34 -15.09 4.23
N VAL A 21 1.76 -15.91 3.26
CA VAL A 21 3.04 -15.69 2.56
C VAL A 21 3.01 -14.32 1.88
N GLY A 22 4.10 -13.57 1.96
CA GLY A 22 4.21 -12.22 1.43
C GLY A 22 3.60 -11.12 2.30
N GLU A 23 2.99 -11.47 3.44
CA GLU A 23 2.54 -10.47 4.40
C GLU A 23 3.61 -10.15 5.44
N CYS A 24 3.46 -9.00 6.10
CA CYS A 24 4.26 -8.55 7.24
C CYS A 24 3.36 -8.11 8.39
N LEU A 25 3.80 -8.38 9.62
CA LEU A 25 3.15 -7.96 10.86
C LEU A 25 4.12 -7.09 11.68
N PRO A 26 3.72 -5.89 12.13
CA PRO A 26 4.61 -5.04 12.93
C PRO A 26 4.73 -5.57 14.37
N ASN A 27 5.92 -5.40 14.98
CA ASN A 27 6.09 -5.45 16.42
C ASN A 27 6.03 -4.02 17.00
N PRO A 28 4.94 -3.57 17.62
CA PRO A 28 4.79 -2.17 18.06
C PRO A 28 5.81 -1.73 19.11
N SER A 29 6.27 -2.65 19.96
CA SER A 29 7.21 -2.34 21.05
C SER A 29 8.63 -2.08 20.55
N SER A 30 8.92 -2.44 19.29
CA SER A 30 10.23 -2.21 18.66
C SER A 30 10.44 -0.78 18.15
N LYS A 31 9.39 0.07 18.18
CA LYS A 31 9.43 1.39 17.55
C LYS A 31 10.51 2.28 18.17
N LYS A 32 11.39 2.84 17.32
CA LYS A 32 12.45 3.78 17.74
C LYS A 32 12.46 5.01 16.83
N TYR A 33 12.42 6.20 17.41
CA TYR A 33 12.56 7.45 16.64
C TYR A 33 14.02 7.66 16.26
N LEU A 34 14.28 8.01 14.99
CA LEU A 34 15.62 8.33 14.48
C LEU A 34 15.85 9.85 14.43
N THR A 35 14.88 10.57 13.88
CA THR A 35 14.88 12.03 13.81
C THR A 35 13.51 12.52 14.24
N TYR A 36 13.46 13.27 15.34
CA TYR A 36 12.23 13.85 15.84
C TYR A 36 12.49 15.20 16.48
N ASP A 37 11.63 16.17 16.18
CA ASP A 37 11.43 17.38 16.97
C ASP A 37 9.93 17.52 17.20
N PHE A 38 9.47 17.17 18.39
CA PHE A 38 8.05 17.26 18.73
C PHE A 38 7.61 18.71 18.96
N THR A 39 8.55 19.63 19.16
CA THR A 39 8.28 21.05 19.39
C THR A 39 8.20 21.88 18.10
N ALA A 40 8.75 21.36 17.00
CA ALA A 40 8.66 22.02 15.70
C ALA A 40 7.20 22.25 15.25
N PRO A 41 6.91 23.40 14.61
CA PRO A 41 5.59 23.67 14.05
C PRO A 41 5.27 22.71 12.89
N PHE A 42 3.98 22.55 12.60
CA PHE A 42 3.54 21.78 11.43
C PHE A 42 3.71 22.61 10.14
N PRO A 43 3.97 21.96 8.99
CA PRO A 43 4.19 20.52 8.81
C PRO A 43 5.61 20.10 9.20
N LYS A 44 5.75 18.92 9.82
CA LYS A 44 7.05 18.33 10.18
C LYS A 44 7.18 16.90 9.66
N VAL A 45 8.42 16.45 9.48
CA VAL A 45 8.72 15.06 9.07
C VAL A 45 9.32 14.33 10.25
N VAL A 46 8.70 13.22 10.63
CA VAL A 46 9.18 12.35 11.70
C VAL A 46 9.62 11.03 11.09
N THR A 47 10.82 10.59 11.46
CA THR A 47 11.38 9.33 10.98
C THR A 47 11.59 8.38 12.16
N PHE A 48 11.12 7.15 12.00
CA PHE A 48 11.24 6.11 13.00
C PHE A 48 11.45 4.75 12.33
N THR A 49 11.97 3.78 13.09
CA THR A 49 12.08 2.38 12.68
C THR A 49 11.10 1.52 13.48
N CYS A 50 10.69 0.41 12.88
CA CYS A 50 10.01 -0.69 13.57
C CYS A 50 10.54 -2.02 13.04
N ASP A 51 10.48 -3.05 13.87
CA ASP A 51 10.64 -4.43 13.47
C ASP A 51 9.32 -4.99 12.92
N TYR A 52 9.43 -5.76 11.84
CA TYR A 52 8.32 -6.42 11.17
C TYR A 52 8.67 -7.90 11.01
N GLU A 53 7.77 -8.77 11.43
CA GLU A 53 7.85 -10.19 11.11
C GLU A 53 7.19 -10.40 9.76
N CYS A 54 7.95 -10.85 8.76
CA CYS A 54 7.48 -11.06 7.40
C CYS A 54 7.58 -12.54 7.04
N LYS A 55 6.53 -13.09 6.44
CA LYS A 55 6.42 -14.53 6.14
C LYS A 55 6.73 -14.80 4.68
N ASN A 56 7.70 -15.66 4.41
CA ASN A 56 7.95 -16.21 3.08
C ASN A 56 7.63 -17.72 3.07
N LEU A 57 8.02 -18.43 2.01
CA LEU A 57 7.85 -19.87 1.91
C LEU A 57 8.70 -20.65 2.91
N ASP A 58 9.86 -20.11 3.29
CA ASP A 58 10.83 -20.76 4.18
C ASP A 58 10.53 -20.54 5.68
N GLY A 59 9.75 -19.52 6.02
CA GLY A 59 9.35 -19.22 7.39
C GLY A 59 9.14 -17.73 7.67
N LEU A 60 9.42 -17.34 8.92
CA LEU A 60 9.32 -15.96 9.38
C LEU A 60 10.71 -15.32 9.41
N THR A 61 10.81 -14.10 8.87
CA THR A 61 12.01 -13.27 8.91
C THR A 61 11.68 -11.94 9.57
N THR A 62 12.50 -11.51 10.53
CA THR A 62 12.35 -10.20 11.17
C THR A 62 13.14 -9.13 10.40
N LEU A 63 12.46 -8.03 10.03
CA LEU A 63 13.04 -6.89 9.31
C LEU A 63 12.89 -5.61 10.13
N ASN A 64 14.00 -4.96 10.46
CA ASN A 64 13.96 -3.60 11.00
C ASN A 64 13.86 -2.57 9.86
N ALA A 65 12.70 -1.95 9.64
CA ALA A 65 12.44 -1.04 8.53
C ALA A 65 12.15 0.39 8.99
N GLN A 66 12.67 1.36 8.23
CA GLN A 66 12.50 2.79 8.47
C GLN A 66 11.25 3.32 7.77
N ARG A 67 10.50 4.18 8.46
CA ARG A 67 9.34 4.91 7.95
C ARG A 67 9.51 6.40 8.24
N SER A 68 9.29 7.22 7.22
CA SER A 68 9.21 8.68 7.35
C SER A 68 7.78 9.14 7.09
N VAL A 69 7.24 9.95 7.99
CA VAL A 69 5.85 10.42 7.94
C VAL A 69 5.83 11.94 8.00
N ARG A 70 5.18 12.56 7.02
CA ARG A 70 4.85 14.00 7.06
C ARG A 70 3.59 14.18 7.91
N VAL A 71 3.72 14.94 8.98
CA VAL A 71 2.66 15.23 9.93
C VAL A 71 2.21 16.67 9.71
N THR A 72 0.92 16.89 9.46
CA THR A 72 0.38 18.23 9.16
C THR A 72 -0.48 18.81 10.29
N SER A 73 -0.80 18.00 11.29
CA SER A 73 -1.60 18.41 12.45
C SER A 73 -1.30 17.54 13.68
N SER A 74 -1.71 17.98 14.87
CA SER A 74 -1.62 17.17 16.09
C SER A 74 -2.43 15.88 15.99
N LYS A 75 -3.51 15.88 15.20
CA LYS A 75 -4.28 14.68 14.90
C LYS A 75 -3.44 13.70 14.08
N ASP A 76 -2.79 14.16 13.01
CA ASP A 76 -1.89 13.31 12.22
C ASP A 76 -0.76 12.75 13.08
N GLU A 77 -0.29 13.51 14.07
CA GLU A 77 0.76 13.07 14.98
C GLU A 77 0.31 11.85 15.80
N GLY A 78 -0.90 11.92 16.37
CA GLY A 78 -1.49 10.79 17.09
C GLY A 78 -1.80 9.60 16.18
N PHE A 79 -2.23 9.86 14.93
CA PHE A 79 -2.74 8.80 14.05
C PHE A 79 -1.70 8.14 13.14
N ASN A 80 -0.73 8.90 12.65
CA ASN A 80 0.18 8.45 11.60
C ASN A 80 1.58 8.10 12.11
N LEU A 81 1.93 8.47 13.34
CA LEU A 81 3.17 8.06 13.98
C LEU A 81 3.06 6.67 14.62
N VAL A 82 2.65 5.67 13.85
CA VAL A 82 2.62 4.26 14.27
C VAL A 82 3.25 3.37 13.20
N CYS A 83 3.73 2.18 13.58
CA CYS A 83 4.25 1.19 12.62
C CYS A 83 3.15 0.82 11.61
N LEU A 84 3.53 0.50 10.37
CA LEU A 84 2.55 0.09 9.36
C LEU A 84 1.87 -1.22 9.81
N GLY A 85 0.55 -1.31 9.67
CA GLY A 85 -0.24 -2.45 10.17
C GLY A 85 -0.76 -2.28 11.61
N VAL A 86 -0.28 -1.28 12.36
CA VAL A 86 -0.89 -0.92 13.65
C VAL A 86 -2.18 -0.15 13.40
N LYS A 87 -3.29 -0.63 13.96
CA LYS A 87 -4.58 0.06 13.97
C LYS A 87 -4.80 0.68 15.34
N ILE A 88 -5.35 1.88 15.31
CA ILE A 88 -5.62 2.73 16.45
C ILE A 88 -7.05 3.22 16.36
N LYS A 89 -7.64 3.56 17.49
CA LYS A 89 -9.00 4.08 17.61
C LYS A 89 -9.01 5.29 18.52
N THR A 90 -10.03 6.14 18.35
CA THR A 90 -10.32 7.18 19.35
C THR A 90 -11.04 6.53 20.53
N GLY A 91 -10.44 6.62 21.70
CA GLY A 91 -11.04 6.19 22.95
C GLY A 91 -11.33 7.37 23.88
N ARG A 92 -11.56 7.07 25.16
CA ARG A 92 -11.88 8.10 26.17
C ARG A 92 -10.68 8.98 26.49
N TRP A 93 -9.46 8.46 26.31
CA TRP A 93 -8.22 9.15 26.68
C TRP A 93 -7.44 9.68 25.48
N GLY A 94 -8.06 9.72 24.30
CA GLY A 94 -7.44 10.17 23.06
C GLY A 94 -7.25 9.02 22.08
N VAL A 95 -6.03 8.87 21.55
CA VAL A 95 -5.70 7.83 20.56
C VAL A 95 -5.19 6.59 21.28
N GLU A 96 -5.88 5.48 21.09
CA GLU A 96 -5.61 4.20 21.77
C GLU A 96 -5.29 3.11 20.74
N PHE A 97 -4.44 2.16 21.13
CA PHE A 97 -4.18 0.96 20.34
C PHE A 97 -5.46 0.14 20.17
N ASP A 98 -5.71 -0.35 18.95
CA ASP A 98 -6.85 -1.22 18.66
C ASP A 98 -6.39 -2.66 18.39
N LYS A 99 -5.63 -2.87 17.31
CA LYS A 99 -5.16 -4.20 16.89
C LYS A 99 -4.00 -4.11 15.91
N LEU A 100 -3.38 -5.26 15.65
CA LEU A 100 -2.44 -5.44 14.55
C LEU A 100 -3.15 -6.08 13.36
N VAL A 101 -2.83 -5.59 12.16
CA VAL A 101 -3.35 -6.10 10.91
C VAL A 101 -2.16 -6.39 10.00
N PRO A 102 -2.00 -7.64 9.53
CA PRO A 102 -1.01 -7.97 8.51
C PRO A 102 -1.20 -7.07 7.28
N PHE A 103 -0.11 -6.76 6.60
CA PHE A 103 -0.15 -6.05 5.34
C PHE A 103 0.72 -6.75 4.31
N PHE A 104 0.28 -6.73 3.06
CA PHE A 104 1.06 -7.25 1.95
C PHE A 104 2.35 -6.44 1.76
N ALA A 105 3.50 -7.11 1.69
CA ALA A 105 4.82 -6.48 1.71
C ALA A 105 5.03 -5.51 0.55
N HIS A 106 4.55 -5.86 -0.64
CA HIS A 106 4.63 -5.00 -1.84
C HIS A 106 3.81 -3.70 -1.72
N ASN A 107 2.77 -3.68 -0.89
CA ASN A 107 2.01 -2.45 -0.61
C ASN A 107 2.74 -1.48 0.33
N SER A 108 3.83 -1.93 0.95
CA SER A 108 4.64 -1.10 1.85
C SER A 108 5.34 0.02 1.08
N GLN A 109 5.42 1.21 1.68
CA GLN A 109 6.24 2.32 1.17
C GLN A 109 7.70 2.25 1.67
N MET A 110 8.04 1.22 2.46
CA MET A 110 9.36 1.06 3.05
C MET A 110 10.23 0.21 2.12
N THR A 111 11.28 0.83 1.56
CA THR A 111 12.20 0.20 0.59
C THR A 111 12.73 -1.15 1.08
N LYS A 112 13.06 -1.29 2.37
CA LYS A 112 13.57 -2.55 2.92
C LYS A 112 12.56 -3.70 2.86
N ILE A 113 11.29 -3.43 3.10
CA ILE A 113 10.23 -4.46 3.08
C ILE A 113 9.93 -4.85 1.64
N LYS A 114 9.82 -3.87 0.72
CA LYS A 114 9.67 -4.16 -0.71
C LYS A 114 10.85 -4.98 -1.23
N ALA A 115 12.08 -4.53 -1.00
CA ALA A 115 13.29 -5.23 -1.45
C ALA A 115 13.34 -6.68 -0.94
N TRP A 116 12.95 -6.92 0.32
CA TRP A 116 12.82 -8.27 0.85
C TRP A 116 11.76 -9.11 0.12
N ALA A 117 10.62 -8.53 -0.24
CA ALA A 117 9.56 -9.24 -0.96
C ALA A 117 10.03 -9.68 -2.36
N TYR A 118 10.74 -8.82 -3.09
CA TYR A 118 11.37 -9.18 -4.37
C TYR A 118 12.44 -10.25 -4.19
N ALA A 119 13.35 -10.08 -3.23
CA ALA A 119 14.42 -11.06 -2.96
C ALA A 119 13.88 -12.43 -2.52
N SER A 120 12.70 -12.47 -1.90
CA SER A 120 12.02 -13.70 -1.46
C SER A 120 11.09 -14.28 -2.53
N ASN A 121 11.13 -13.78 -3.77
CA ASN A 121 10.28 -14.21 -4.89
C ASN A 121 8.76 -14.16 -4.57
N ILE A 122 8.34 -13.19 -3.75
CA ILE A 122 6.91 -12.97 -3.50
C ILE A 122 6.33 -12.31 -4.76
N SER A 123 5.43 -13.01 -5.45
CA SER A 123 4.78 -12.47 -6.64
C SER A 123 3.99 -11.21 -6.30
N VAL A 124 4.03 -10.20 -7.18
CA VAL A 124 3.13 -9.05 -7.06
C VAL A 124 1.67 -9.50 -7.18
N ASP A 125 1.37 -10.45 -8.05
CA ASP A 125 0.02 -11.02 -8.25
C ASP A 125 -0.38 -12.06 -7.19
N HIS A 126 0.26 -12.05 -6.02
CA HIS A 126 -0.10 -12.92 -4.89
C HIS A 126 -1.56 -12.69 -4.46
N PRO A 127 -2.30 -13.70 -3.94
CA PRO A 127 -3.69 -13.53 -3.46
C PRO A 127 -3.91 -12.35 -2.51
N ALA A 128 -2.94 -12.06 -1.64
CA ALA A 128 -2.95 -10.90 -0.72
C ALA A 128 -3.07 -9.53 -1.44
N SER A 129 -2.77 -9.48 -2.74
CA SER A 129 -2.89 -8.29 -3.56
C SER A 129 -4.27 -8.04 -4.17
N LYS A 130 -5.19 -9.01 -4.07
CA LYS A 130 -6.49 -8.97 -4.74
C LYS A 130 -7.29 -7.69 -4.42
N GLU A 131 -7.28 -7.25 -3.17
CA GLU A 131 -7.95 -6.00 -2.78
C GLU A 131 -7.24 -4.75 -3.33
N LEU A 132 -5.91 -4.79 -3.53
CA LEU A 132 -5.17 -3.70 -4.19
C LEU A 132 -5.55 -3.61 -5.66
N MET A 133 -5.60 -4.75 -6.36
CA MET A 133 -6.03 -4.81 -7.76
C MET A 133 -7.48 -4.34 -7.92
N LYS A 134 -8.37 -4.77 -7.03
CA LYS A 134 -9.77 -4.33 -7.02
C LYS A 134 -9.89 -2.82 -6.80
N SER A 135 -9.17 -2.27 -5.82
CA SER A 135 -9.15 -0.82 -5.57
C SER A 135 -8.58 -0.06 -6.76
N PHE A 136 -7.51 -0.56 -7.37
CA PHE A 136 -6.91 0.02 -8.57
C PHE A 136 -7.91 0.07 -9.73
N LYS A 137 -8.61 -1.04 -10.03
CA LYS A 137 -9.63 -1.09 -11.08
C LYS A 137 -10.77 -0.09 -10.83
N GLU A 138 -11.21 0.05 -9.59
CA GLU A 138 -12.26 1.00 -9.23
C GLU A 138 -11.82 2.44 -9.48
N THR A 139 -10.63 2.80 -8.99
CA THR A 139 -10.07 4.14 -9.22
C THR A 139 -9.77 4.40 -10.70
N LEU A 140 -9.28 3.39 -11.44
CA LEU A 140 -9.02 3.47 -12.87
C LEU A 140 -10.30 3.78 -13.65
N ARG A 141 -11.42 3.11 -13.32
CA ARG A 141 -12.73 3.38 -13.93
C ARG A 141 -13.20 4.82 -13.67
N GLN A 142 -13.06 5.30 -12.43
CA GLN A 142 -13.49 6.65 -12.06
C GLN A 142 -12.66 7.73 -12.76
N VAL A 143 -11.34 7.54 -12.81
CA VAL A 143 -10.42 8.48 -13.46
C VAL A 143 -10.57 8.43 -14.97
N SER A 144 -10.69 7.25 -15.60
CA SER A 144 -10.88 7.14 -17.05
C SER A 144 -12.19 7.80 -17.51
N SER A 145 -13.27 7.65 -16.73
CA SER A 145 -14.53 8.37 -16.98
C SER A 145 -14.35 9.89 -16.87
N SER A 146 -13.61 10.36 -15.87
CA SER A 146 -13.35 11.79 -15.68
C SER A 146 -12.50 12.36 -16.83
N TYR A 147 -11.51 11.59 -17.30
CA TYR A 147 -10.66 11.97 -18.43
C TYR A 147 -11.44 11.98 -19.74
N THR A 148 -12.38 11.07 -19.93
CA THR A 148 -13.30 11.09 -21.09
C THR A 148 -14.08 12.41 -21.13
N ILE A 149 -14.61 12.86 -19.99
CA ILE A 149 -15.32 14.14 -19.89
C ILE A 149 -14.39 15.31 -20.17
N ALA A 150 -13.20 15.33 -19.56
CA ALA A 150 -12.19 16.37 -19.80
C ALA A 150 -11.78 16.46 -21.28
N GLY A 151 -11.78 15.31 -21.97
CA GLY A 151 -11.47 15.19 -23.39
C GLY A 151 -12.49 15.80 -24.33
N THR A 152 -13.73 16.03 -23.89
CA THR A 152 -14.77 16.69 -24.70
C THR A 152 -14.67 18.22 -24.72
N SER A 153 -13.69 18.80 -24.02
CA SER A 153 -13.53 20.26 -23.95
C SER A 153 -12.83 20.82 -25.21
N ASN A 154 -13.11 22.08 -25.56
CA ASN A 154 -12.44 22.78 -26.68
C ASN A 154 -11.09 23.38 -26.26
N THR A 155 -10.25 22.61 -25.55
CA THR A 155 -8.92 23.06 -25.12
C THR A 155 -7.84 22.24 -25.84
N PRO A 156 -6.64 22.79 -26.09
CA PRO A 156 -5.57 22.03 -26.75
C PRO A 156 -5.18 20.74 -26.01
N ILE A 157 -5.38 20.70 -24.69
CA ILE A 157 -5.04 19.54 -23.85
C ILE A 157 -6.13 18.46 -23.84
N SER A 158 -7.34 18.75 -24.33
CA SER A 158 -8.47 17.83 -24.23
C SER A 158 -8.20 16.51 -24.97
N ILE A 159 -7.55 16.57 -26.14
CA ILE A 159 -7.18 15.39 -26.91
C ILE A 159 -6.27 14.43 -26.13
N GLU A 160 -5.39 14.96 -25.29
CA GLU A 160 -4.48 14.16 -24.45
C GLU A 160 -5.25 13.42 -23.34
N PHE A 161 -6.27 14.07 -22.76
CA PHE A 161 -7.16 13.42 -21.80
C PHE A 161 -8.02 12.34 -22.46
N GLU A 162 -8.55 12.60 -23.66
CA GLU A 162 -9.33 11.60 -24.40
C GLU A 162 -8.48 10.37 -24.74
N ASN A 163 -7.24 10.58 -25.21
CA ASN A 163 -6.31 9.50 -25.53
C ASN A 163 -5.89 8.73 -24.26
N ALA A 164 -5.59 9.41 -23.16
CA ALA A 164 -5.32 8.77 -21.88
C ALA A 164 -6.51 7.93 -21.40
N ALA A 165 -7.74 8.43 -21.54
CA ALA A 165 -8.95 7.69 -21.18
C ALA A 165 -9.12 6.41 -22.00
N LYS A 166 -8.85 6.45 -23.32
CA LYS A 166 -8.87 5.27 -24.19
C LYS A 166 -7.87 4.21 -23.72
N THR A 167 -6.63 4.61 -23.46
CA THR A 167 -5.61 3.70 -22.91
C THR A 167 -6.03 3.11 -21.57
N MET A 168 -6.49 3.95 -20.64
CA MET A 168 -6.96 3.52 -19.32
C MET A 168 -8.12 2.52 -19.41
N ASN A 169 -9.06 2.73 -20.33
CA ASN A 169 -10.17 1.82 -20.56
C ASN A 169 -9.71 0.49 -21.18
N SER A 170 -8.68 0.49 -22.03
CA SER A 170 -8.06 -0.76 -22.54
C SER A 170 -7.49 -1.58 -21.38
N ILE A 171 -6.65 -0.95 -20.55
CA ILE A 171 -6.07 -1.59 -19.34
C ILE A 171 -7.20 -2.13 -18.45
N LEU A 172 -8.25 -1.34 -18.22
CA LEU A 172 -9.39 -1.76 -17.38
C LEU A 172 -10.11 -3.01 -17.93
N GLY A 173 -10.20 -3.14 -19.25
CA GLY A 173 -10.86 -4.26 -19.94
C GLY A 173 -10.06 -5.56 -19.88
N GLU A 174 -8.75 -5.49 -19.70
CA GLU A 174 -7.85 -6.65 -19.59
C GLU A 174 -7.75 -7.20 -18.16
N LEU A 175 -7.92 -6.35 -17.16
CA LEU A 175 -7.72 -6.72 -15.75
C LEU A 175 -8.93 -7.44 -15.14
N PRO A 176 -8.73 -8.32 -14.12
CA PRO A 176 -7.43 -8.75 -13.58
C PRO A 176 -6.77 -9.91 -14.34
N GLU A 177 -7.43 -10.47 -15.35
CA GLU A 177 -7.00 -11.71 -16.00
C GLU A 177 -5.73 -11.54 -16.84
N ASN A 178 -5.50 -10.35 -17.40
CA ASN A 178 -4.27 -9.98 -18.09
C ASN A 178 -3.73 -8.64 -17.57
N THR A 179 -2.46 -8.63 -17.15
CA THR A 179 -1.77 -7.45 -16.62
C THR A 179 -0.77 -6.84 -17.60
N GLU A 180 -0.61 -7.38 -18.81
CA GLU A 180 0.43 -6.98 -19.77
C GLU A 180 0.46 -5.48 -20.05
N SER A 181 -0.68 -4.85 -20.37
CA SER A 181 -0.72 -3.41 -20.62
C SER A 181 -0.40 -2.58 -19.38
N LEU A 182 -0.81 -3.04 -18.19
CA LEU A 182 -0.43 -2.39 -16.93
C LEU A 182 1.06 -2.52 -16.69
N ASP A 183 1.62 -3.71 -16.90
CA ASP A 183 3.01 -4.03 -16.65
C ASP A 183 3.95 -3.32 -17.64
N HIS A 184 3.50 -3.01 -18.85
CA HIS A 184 4.19 -2.11 -19.77
C HIS A 184 4.42 -0.72 -19.17
N TYR A 185 3.41 -0.11 -18.56
CA TYR A 185 3.57 1.19 -17.89
C TYR A 185 4.40 1.09 -16.62
N VAL A 186 4.31 -0.03 -15.89
CA VAL A 186 5.17 -0.32 -14.74
C VAL A 186 6.64 -0.40 -15.19
N SER A 187 6.96 -1.09 -16.29
CA SER A 187 8.34 -1.22 -16.76
C SER A 187 8.96 0.12 -17.17
N ILE A 188 8.20 0.97 -17.87
CA ILE A 188 8.64 2.33 -18.22
C ILE A 188 8.95 3.15 -16.95
N LEU A 189 8.12 3.02 -15.91
CA LEU A 189 8.34 3.70 -14.64
C LEU A 189 9.55 3.15 -13.88
N GLU A 190 9.81 1.85 -13.93
CA GLU A 190 11.00 1.23 -13.35
C GLU A 190 12.28 1.71 -14.04
N GLU A 191 12.31 1.71 -15.39
CA GLU A 191 13.45 2.17 -16.18
C GLU A 191 13.80 3.63 -15.88
N ASN A 192 12.77 4.48 -15.73
CA ASN A 192 12.94 5.90 -15.46
C ASN A 192 12.97 6.24 -13.96
N ARG A 193 12.97 5.25 -13.06
CA ARG A 193 12.95 5.44 -11.59
C ARG A 193 11.82 6.35 -11.12
N GLY A 194 10.65 6.24 -11.75
CA GLY A 194 9.46 7.03 -11.46
C GLY A 194 9.53 8.49 -11.91
N ILE A 195 10.56 8.87 -12.69
CA ILE A 195 10.65 10.20 -13.29
C ILE A 195 9.75 10.22 -14.53
N ILE A 196 8.77 11.12 -14.53
CA ILE A 196 7.83 11.31 -15.63
C ILE A 196 8.07 12.70 -16.21
N ASP A 197 8.01 12.82 -17.53
CA ASP A 197 8.10 14.13 -18.20
C ASP A 197 7.08 15.13 -17.61
N SER A 198 7.53 16.37 -17.51
CA SER A 198 6.73 17.53 -17.13
C SER A 198 5.60 17.83 -18.11
N GLN A 199 5.73 17.41 -19.37
CA GLN A 199 4.69 17.59 -20.39
C GLN A 199 3.40 16.87 -19.99
N MET A 200 2.27 17.53 -20.18
CA MET A 200 0.95 16.91 -20.04
C MET A 200 0.55 16.32 -21.39
N ASN A 201 0.91 15.06 -21.62
CA ASN A 201 0.47 14.27 -22.77
C ASN A 201 -0.23 13.00 -22.28
N ALA A 202 -0.89 12.28 -23.17
CA ALA A 202 -1.68 11.11 -22.81
C ALA A 202 -0.86 10.06 -22.05
N GLU A 203 0.39 9.84 -22.45
CA GLU A 203 1.28 8.87 -21.84
C GLU A 203 1.67 9.29 -20.42
N SER A 204 2.07 10.55 -20.22
CA SER A 204 2.46 11.06 -18.91
C SER A 204 1.29 11.06 -17.92
N LEU A 205 0.06 11.27 -18.40
CA LEU A 205 -1.16 11.15 -17.59
C LEU A 205 -1.39 9.70 -17.12
N VAL A 206 -1.24 8.71 -18.00
CA VAL A 206 -1.35 7.29 -17.65
C VAL A 206 -0.24 6.87 -16.70
N GLN A 207 1.01 7.25 -16.98
CA GLN A 207 2.15 6.96 -16.10
C GLN A 207 1.96 7.57 -14.70
N ARG A 208 1.47 8.81 -14.59
CA ARG A 208 1.18 9.45 -13.29
C ARG A 208 0.11 8.70 -12.51
N PHE A 209 -0.92 8.22 -13.22
CA PHE A 209 -1.96 7.39 -12.62
C PHE A 209 -1.38 6.07 -12.09
N VAL A 210 -0.61 5.34 -12.91
CA VAL A 210 0.02 4.06 -12.53
C VAL A 210 0.99 4.25 -11.36
N LEU A 211 1.87 5.27 -11.42
CA LEU A 211 2.80 5.60 -10.34
C LEU A 211 2.10 5.87 -9.01
N THR A 212 0.90 6.46 -9.06
CA THR A 212 0.13 6.81 -7.85
C THR A 212 -0.64 5.61 -7.30
N PHE A 213 -1.37 4.88 -8.14
CA PHE A 213 -2.36 3.89 -7.70
C PHE A 213 -1.90 2.43 -7.84
N ALA A 214 -0.91 2.15 -8.70
CA ALA A 214 -0.28 0.85 -8.84
C ALA A 214 1.12 0.80 -8.22
N ARG A 215 1.41 1.67 -7.24
CA ARG A 215 2.73 1.75 -6.58
C ARG A 215 3.18 0.44 -5.92
N TRP A 216 2.24 -0.45 -5.62
CA TRP A 216 2.52 -1.78 -5.08
C TRP A 216 3.08 -2.76 -6.11
N ARG A 217 2.95 -2.48 -7.42
CA ARG A 217 3.64 -3.24 -8.48
C ARG A 217 5.06 -2.74 -8.74
N LEU A 218 5.39 -1.51 -8.28
CA LEU A 218 6.71 -0.91 -8.42
C LEU A 218 7.68 -1.38 -7.34
N SER A 219 8.96 -1.51 -7.69
CA SER A 219 10.02 -2.01 -6.83
C SER A 219 10.55 -1.00 -5.81
N PHE A 220 10.29 0.29 -6.04
CA PHE A 220 10.82 1.42 -5.26
C PHE A 220 9.76 2.22 -4.47
#